data_AF-A0A0G4P692-F1
#
_entry.id   AF-A0A0G4P692-F1
#
_cell.length_a   1.000
_cell.length_b   1.000
_cell.length_c   1.000
_cell.angle_alpha   90.00
_cell.angle_beta   90.00
_cell.angle_gamma   90.00
#
_symmetry.space_group_name_H-M   'P 1'
#
loop_
_entity.id
_entity.type
_entity.pdbx_description
1 polymer ?
#
loop_
_entity_poly.entity_id
_entity_poly.type
_entity_poly.pdbx_seq_one_letter_code
_entity_poly.pdbx_strand_id
1 'polypeptide(L)'
;MEESLILSKFDNLVQSGIVQYDDKQQIIEHVDGDLKFQFVLTSALIKKPTLTTAESQPDADAQKPEKRAGSDISTTGFELGALDSHLVIVNKFCFARPHLMLLTFDGYKRQYEALDESDLNDTWQLLNSAKSDYVAFYNCGPNGGCSRLHKHLQVMPLPENSFAAFLDSTDEPETKVPFQWFYRRFGSDLSPAALFAAYKELLEEATKVAGDYTTGAPPGAVCPHNVIFTKRWMVVLPRRRGAINKEAGVNSLGMLGVIAVATTKEIDNWVRLGLTESLSELGVPKGI
;
A
#
# COMPACT_ATOMS: atom_id res chain seq x y z
N MET A 1 -19.09 2.84 6.63
CA MET A 1 -19.06 1.85 7.73
C MET A 1 -18.50 2.54 8.96
N GLU A 2 -19.11 2.42 10.13
CA GLU A 2 -18.65 3.15 11.33
C GLU A 2 -17.26 2.69 11.81
N GLU A 3 -16.36 3.64 12.07
CA GLU A 3 -14.97 3.37 12.49
C GLU A 3 -14.90 2.52 13.77
N SER A 4 -15.75 2.80 14.76
CA SER A 4 -15.79 2.05 16.02
C SER A 4 -16.10 0.57 15.82
N LEU A 5 -16.98 0.25 14.85
CA LEU A 5 -17.32 -1.12 14.50
C LEU A 5 -16.16 -1.82 13.77
N ILE A 6 -15.47 -1.10 12.88
CA ILE A 6 -14.27 -1.61 12.19
C ILE A 6 -13.21 -1.99 13.22
N LEU A 7 -12.91 -1.07 14.15
CA LEU A 7 -11.92 -1.29 15.22
C LEU A 7 -12.31 -2.47 16.11
N SER A 8 -13.57 -2.54 16.56
CA SER A 8 -14.03 -3.64 17.41
C SER A 8 -13.92 -5.00 16.72
N LYS A 9 -14.29 -5.09 15.43
CA LYS A 9 -14.14 -6.34 14.66
C LYS A 9 -12.67 -6.69 14.44
N PHE A 10 -11.82 -5.71 14.14
CA PHE A 10 -10.38 -5.91 14.01
C PHE A 10 -9.79 -6.49 15.30
N ASP A 11 -10.11 -5.91 16.45
CA ASP A 11 -9.61 -6.38 17.76
C ASP A 11 -10.04 -7.81 18.06
N ASN A 12 -11.29 -8.17 17.75
CA ASN A 12 -11.77 -9.54 17.92
C ASN A 12 -10.99 -10.54 17.03
N LEU A 13 -10.64 -10.14 15.81
CA LEU A 13 -9.83 -10.96 14.90
C LEU A 13 -8.38 -11.09 15.35
N VAL A 14 -7.82 -10.06 15.98
CA VAL A 14 -6.49 -10.13 16.63
C VAL A 14 -6.55 -11.03 17.86
N GLN A 15 -7.55 -10.86 18.73
CA GLN A 15 -7.71 -11.66 19.96
C GLN A 15 -7.92 -13.16 19.67
N SER A 16 -8.60 -13.48 18.57
CA SER A 16 -8.77 -14.87 18.12
C SER A 16 -7.52 -15.47 17.45
N GLY A 17 -6.48 -14.67 17.21
CA GLY A 17 -5.24 -15.11 16.55
C GLY A 17 -5.37 -15.29 15.03
N ILE A 18 -6.51 -14.93 14.43
CA ILE A 18 -6.75 -15.00 12.99
C ILE A 18 -5.91 -13.93 12.26
N VAL A 19 -5.89 -12.72 12.81
CA VAL A 19 -5.08 -11.59 12.34
C VAL A 19 -3.82 -11.47 13.17
N GLN A 20 -2.66 -11.37 12.51
CA GLN A 20 -1.38 -11.14 13.15
C GLN A 20 -1.16 -9.63 13.26
N TYR A 21 -1.18 -9.12 14.49
CA TYR A 21 -0.87 -7.74 14.85
C TYR A 21 0.02 -7.76 16.10
N ASP A 22 0.99 -6.87 16.14
CA ASP A 22 1.87 -6.65 17.29
C ASP A 22 1.52 -5.29 17.88
N ASP A 23 1.21 -5.20 19.17
CA ASP A 23 0.92 -3.94 19.86
C ASP A 23 2.18 -3.32 20.48
N LYS A 24 3.32 -4.03 20.43
CA LYS A 24 4.63 -3.63 20.99
C LYS A 24 5.66 -3.34 19.90
N GLN A 25 5.19 -2.90 18.74
CA GLN A 25 6.06 -2.53 17.62
C GLN A 25 7.01 -1.40 18.01
N GLN A 26 8.20 -1.41 17.42
CA GLN A 26 9.18 -0.36 17.61
C GLN A 26 9.32 0.45 16.33
N ILE A 27 9.34 1.77 16.45
CA ILE A 27 9.73 2.67 15.37
C ILE A 27 11.22 2.95 15.51
N ILE A 28 12.00 2.50 14.53
CA ILE A 28 13.43 2.72 14.45
C ILE A 28 13.68 3.72 13.32
N GLU A 29 14.23 4.87 13.67
CA GLU A 29 14.44 5.96 12.71
C GLU A 29 15.86 5.95 12.16
N HIS A 30 15.99 6.15 10.85
CA HIS A 30 17.27 6.33 10.18
C HIS A 30 17.22 7.58 9.31
N VAL A 31 18.31 8.33 9.27
CA VAL A 31 18.46 9.49 8.40
C VAL A 31 19.49 9.17 7.33
N ASP A 32 19.13 9.39 6.06
CA ASP A 32 20.01 9.22 4.91
C ASP A 32 19.89 10.48 4.02
N GLY A 33 20.90 11.35 4.09
CA GLY A 33 20.82 12.71 3.56
C GLY A 33 19.79 13.54 4.34
N ASP A 34 18.87 14.18 3.62
CA ASP A 34 17.78 14.98 4.19
C ASP A 34 16.50 14.16 4.45
N LEU A 35 16.53 12.85 4.18
CA LEU A 35 15.37 11.97 4.28
C LEU A 35 15.41 11.16 5.57
N LYS A 36 14.29 11.22 6.32
CA LYS A 36 14.08 10.47 7.55
C LYS A 36 13.19 9.26 7.30
N PHE A 37 13.75 8.07 7.43
CA PHE A 37 13.07 6.80 7.29
C PHE A 37 12.59 6.29 8.65
N GLN A 38 11.44 5.64 8.64
CA GLN A 38 10.83 4.97 9.79
C GLN A 38 10.71 3.48 9.50
N PHE A 39 11.46 2.67 10.25
CA PHE A 39 11.30 1.23 10.26
C PHE A 39 10.33 0.83 11.35
N VAL A 40 9.21 0.25 10.95
CA VAL A 40 8.24 -0.35 11.88
C VAL A 40 8.63 -1.80 12.10
N LEU A 41 9.38 -2.07 13.17
CA LEU A 41 9.80 -3.40 13.56
C LEU A 41 8.65 -4.11 14.29
N THR A 42 8.15 -5.19 13.68
CA THR A 42 6.95 -5.88 14.16
C THR A 42 7.04 -7.39 14.00
N SER A 43 6.66 -8.13 15.05
CA SER A 43 6.59 -9.59 15.00
C SER A 43 5.45 -10.12 14.12
N ALA A 44 4.46 -9.27 13.79
CA ALA A 44 3.34 -9.63 12.91
C ALA A 44 3.80 -10.09 11.51
N LEU A 45 4.99 -9.67 11.07
CA LEU A 45 5.51 -10.00 9.75
C LEU A 45 6.36 -11.28 9.70
N ILE A 46 6.77 -11.84 10.84
CA ILE A 46 7.67 -13.01 10.90
C ILE A 46 7.09 -14.23 10.16
N LYS A 47 5.77 -14.45 10.29
CA LYS A 47 5.06 -15.57 9.66
C LYS A 47 4.55 -15.26 8.26
N LYS A 48 4.85 -14.08 7.72
CA LYS A 48 4.43 -13.72 6.37
C LYS A 48 5.22 -14.54 5.36
N PRO A 49 4.56 -15.33 4.49
CA PRO A 49 5.29 -16.10 3.47
C PRO A 49 6.08 -15.13 2.58
N THR A 50 7.39 -15.32 2.48
CA THR A 50 8.19 -14.62 1.47
C THR A 50 7.90 -15.21 0.09
N LEU A 51 8.03 -14.41 -0.97
CA LEU A 51 7.79 -14.84 -2.36
C LEU A 51 8.59 -16.10 -2.76
N THR A 52 9.68 -16.41 -2.06
CA THR A 52 10.54 -17.57 -2.31
C THR A 52 10.25 -18.81 -1.46
N THR A 53 9.46 -18.71 -0.39
CA THR A 53 9.05 -19.87 0.43
C THR A 53 7.73 -20.50 -0.03
N ALA A 54 7.27 -20.20 -1.25
CA ALA A 54 6.12 -20.86 -1.86
C ALA A 54 6.41 -22.31 -2.32
N GLU A 55 7.41 -22.96 -1.71
CA GLU A 55 7.48 -24.43 -1.72
C GLU A 55 6.62 -24.95 -0.57
N SER A 56 5.41 -25.37 -0.94
CA SER A 56 4.72 -26.54 -0.38
C SER A 56 4.86 -26.77 1.13
N GLN A 57 4.47 -25.80 1.98
CA GLN A 57 4.02 -26.20 3.32
C GLN A 57 2.60 -26.75 3.19
N PRO A 58 2.34 -28.00 3.62
CA PRO A 58 0.97 -28.45 3.79
C PRO A 58 0.34 -27.56 4.86
N ASP A 59 -0.73 -26.87 4.50
CA ASP A 59 -1.68 -26.33 5.49
C ASP A 59 -2.15 -27.52 6.33
N ALA A 60 -1.53 -27.70 7.50
CA ALA A 60 -1.97 -28.67 8.48
C ALA A 60 -3.29 -28.15 9.07
N ASP A 61 -4.37 -28.85 8.75
CA ASP A 61 -5.70 -28.74 9.36
C ASP A 61 -6.32 -27.34 9.44
N ALA A 62 -6.80 -26.85 8.30
CA ALA A 62 -8.05 -26.11 8.20
C ALA A 62 -8.55 -26.25 6.75
N GLN A 63 -9.86 -26.40 6.54
CA GLN A 63 -10.49 -26.39 5.21
C GLN A 63 -9.80 -25.36 4.30
N LYS A 64 -9.29 -25.78 3.13
CA LYS A 64 -8.69 -24.86 2.15
C LYS A 64 -9.61 -23.64 2.04
N PRO A 65 -9.16 -22.44 2.42
CA PRO A 65 -10.06 -21.30 2.45
C PRO A 65 -10.65 -21.13 1.06
N GLU A 66 -11.98 -21.07 0.98
CA GLU A 66 -12.68 -21.01 -0.30
C GLU A 66 -12.30 -19.69 -0.98
N LYS A 67 -11.39 -19.77 -1.96
CA LYS A 67 -11.00 -18.61 -2.75
C LYS A 67 -12.12 -18.33 -3.74
N ARG A 68 -12.58 -17.08 -3.75
CA ARG A 68 -13.52 -16.61 -4.78
C ARG A 68 -12.91 -16.84 -6.17
N ALA A 69 -13.76 -17.15 -7.15
CA ALA A 69 -13.31 -17.35 -8.52
C ALA A 69 -12.42 -16.19 -9.00
N GLY A 70 -11.26 -16.50 -9.58
CA GLY A 70 -10.28 -15.51 -10.04
C GLY A 70 -9.35 -14.93 -8.96
N SER A 71 -9.73 -14.99 -7.67
CA SER A 71 -8.99 -14.38 -6.55
C SER A 71 -7.85 -15.26 -6.03
N ASP A 72 -6.66 -14.68 -5.85
CA ASP A 72 -5.55 -15.31 -5.15
C ASP A 72 -5.55 -15.03 -3.63
N ILE A 73 -6.45 -14.16 -3.17
CA ILE A 73 -6.64 -13.76 -1.78
C ILE A 73 -7.78 -14.57 -1.15
N SER A 74 -7.52 -15.15 0.02
CA SER A 74 -8.55 -15.74 0.88
C SER A 74 -9.22 -14.63 1.70
N THR A 75 -10.55 -14.60 1.71
CA THR A 75 -11.33 -13.63 2.50
C THR A 75 -11.88 -14.26 3.77
N THR A 76 -12.09 -15.58 3.78
CA THR A 76 -12.80 -16.33 4.83
C THR A 76 -12.26 -16.02 6.23
N GLY A 77 -13.12 -15.45 7.07
CA GLY A 77 -12.80 -15.11 8.45
C GLY A 77 -12.13 -13.74 8.63
N PHE A 78 -11.92 -12.99 7.56
CA PHE A 78 -11.36 -11.64 7.59
C PHE A 78 -12.37 -10.56 7.22
N GLU A 79 -13.60 -10.93 6.82
CA GLU A 79 -14.60 -10.00 6.30
C GLU A 79 -15.14 -9.03 7.37
N LEU A 80 -15.15 -7.74 7.04
CA LEU A 80 -15.78 -6.70 7.85
C LEU A 80 -17.14 -6.28 7.31
N GLY A 81 -17.30 -6.32 5.99
CA GLY A 81 -18.50 -5.90 5.28
C GLY A 81 -18.25 -5.66 3.80
N ALA A 82 -19.22 -5.04 3.14
CA ALA A 82 -19.20 -4.69 1.73
C ALA A 82 -19.48 -3.19 1.55
N LEU A 83 -18.89 -2.63 0.50
CA LEU A 83 -19.25 -1.35 -0.12
C LEU A 83 -19.98 -1.65 -1.43
N ASP A 84 -20.11 -0.68 -2.33
CA ASP A 84 -20.88 -0.84 -3.56
C ASP A 84 -20.21 -1.82 -4.54
N SER A 85 -18.87 -1.73 -4.67
CA SER A 85 -18.08 -2.53 -5.61
C SER A 85 -17.00 -3.38 -4.94
N HIS A 86 -16.79 -3.21 -3.62
CA HIS A 86 -15.71 -3.84 -2.88
C HIS A 86 -16.16 -4.63 -1.66
N LEU A 87 -15.47 -5.76 -1.42
CA LEU A 87 -15.44 -6.40 -0.11
C LEU A 87 -14.36 -5.76 0.75
N VAL A 88 -14.69 -5.40 1.99
CA VAL A 88 -13.68 -4.94 2.96
C VAL A 88 -13.29 -6.08 3.90
N ILE A 89 -11.99 -6.37 3.95
CA ILE A 89 -11.41 -7.37 4.86
C ILE A 89 -10.28 -6.76 5.70
N VAL A 90 -9.96 -7.41 6.82
CA VAL A 90 -8.74 -7.13 7.57
C VAL A 90 -7.53 -7.77 6.90
N ASN A 91 -6.43 -7.04 6.79
CA ASN A 91 -5.17 -7.61 6.35
C ASN A 91 -4.62 -8.55 7.43
N LYS A 92 -4.39 -9.83 7.06
CA LYS A 92 -3.89 -10.87 7.96
C LYS A 92 -2.55 -10.52 8.61
N PHE A 93 -1.65 -9.85 7.89
CA PHE A 93 -0.32 -9.48 8.38
C PHE A 93 -0.22 -7.95 8.39
N CYS A 94 -0.65 -7.35 9.48
CA CYS A 94 -0.79 -5.90 9.59
C CYS A 94 0.22 -5.33 10.60
N PHE A 95 0.68 -4.11 10.30
CA PHE A 95 1.49 -3.30 11.21
C PHE A 95 0.72 -2.07 11.72
N ALA A 96 -0.57 -1.96 11.38
CA ALA A 96 -1.43 -0.86 11.77
C ALA A 96 -2.80 -1.34 12.24
N ARG A 97 -3.41 -0.57 13.14
CA ARG A 97 -4.73 -0.84 13.74
C ARG A 97 -5.75 0.22 13.29
N PRO A 98 -6.68 -0.11 12.38
CA PRO A 98 -6.74 -1.32 11.56
C PRO A 98 -5.91 -1.18 10.27
N HIS A 99 -5.51 -2.31 9.68
CA HIS A 99 -5.02 -2.35 8.30
C HIS A 99 -6.00 -3.17 7.48
N LEU A 100 -6.65 -2.51 6.52
CA LEU A 100 -7.73 -3.05 5.73
C LEU A 100 -7.30 -3.28 4.29
N MET A 101 -8.02 -4.18 3.62
CA MET A 101 -7.96 -4.39 2.18
C MET A 101 -9.37 -4.26 1.59
N LEU A 102 -9.52 -3.47 0.53
CA LEU A 102 -10.75 -3.32 -0.24
C LEU A 102 -10.56 -4.09 -1.55
N LEU A 103 -11.15 -5.27 -1.65
CA LEU A 103 -11.02 -6.16 -2.80
C LEU A 103 -12.21 -5.95 -3.74
N THR A 104 -11.96 -5.88 -5.03
CA THR A 104 -13.04 -5.91 -6.02
C THR A 104 -13.88 -7.18 -5.85
N PHE A 105 -15.19 -7.11 -6.08
CA PHE A 105 -16.01 -8.33 -6.08
C PHE A 105 -15.63 -9.28 -7.23
N ASP A 106 -15.27 -8.73 -8.38
CA ASP A 106 -14.74 -9.49 -9.51
C ASP A 106 -13.29 -9.91 -9.25
N GLY A 107 -13.11 -11.18 -8.86
CA GLY A 107 -11.80 -11.78 -8.62
C GLY A 107 -10.86 -11.80 -9.83
N TYR A 108 -11.36 -11.54 -11.04
CA TYR A 108 -10.54 -11.50 -12.25
C TYR A 108 -9.91 -10.13 -12.51
N LYS A 109 -10.35 -9.08 -11.82
CA LYS A 109 -9.68 -7.78 -11.85
C LYS A 109 -8.28 -7.90 -11.30
N ARG A 110 -7.32 -7.34 -12.03
CA ARG A 110 -5.89 -7.51 -11.75
C ARG A 110 -5.27 -6.25 -11.19
N GLN A 111 -4.32 -6.48 -10.31
CA GLN A 111 -3.54 -5.46 -9.62
C GLN A 111 -2.66 -4.63 -10.58
N TYR A 112 -2.49 -5.04 -11.83
CA TYR A 112 -1.81 -4.26 -12.87
C TYR A 112 -2.75 -3.39 -13.71
N GLU A 113 -4.07 -3.48 -13.49
CA GLU A 113 -5.04 -2.56 -14.09
C GLU A 113 -5.01 -1.21 -13.35
N ALA A 114 -5.38 -0.14 -14.05
CA ALA A 114 -5.60 1.16 -13.42
C ALA A 114 -6.75 1.11 -12.41
N LEU A 115 -6.71 1.99 -11.42
CA LEU A 115 -7.90 2.34 -10.64
C LEU A 115 -8.97 2.94 -11.56
N ASP A 116 -10.22 2.62 -11.29
CA ASP A 116 -11.40 3.18 -11.92
C ASP A 116 -12.18 4.03 -10.92
N GLU A 117 -13.28 4.61 -11.38
CA GLU A 117 -14.11 5.49 -10.55
C GLU A 117 -14.72 4.75 -9.35
N SER A 118 -15.04 3.45 -9.49
CA SER A 118 -15.64 2.67 -8.40
C SER A 118 -14.65 2.40 -7.28
N ASP A 119 -13.38 2.13 -7.61
CA ASP A 119 -12.30 1.96 -6.64
C ASP A 119 -12.12 3.19 -5.75
N LEU A 120 -12.04 4.36 -6.40
CA LEU A 120 -11.81 5.62 -5.71
C LEU A 120 -13.06 6.07 -4.95
N ASN A 121 -14.25 5.87 -5.50
CA ASN A 121 -15.51 6.19 -4.82
C ASN A 121 -15.67 5.38 -3.52
N ASP A 122 -15.56 4.06 -3.57
CA ASP A 122 -15.74 3.20 -2.39
C ASP A 122 -14.70 3.52 -1.31
N THR A 123 -13.44 3.69 -1.74
CA THR A 123 -12.36 4.05 -0.82
C THR A 123 -12.58 5.44 -0.22
N TRP A 124 -13.02 6.41 -1.02
CA TRP A 124 -13.35 7.76 -0.55
C TRP A 124 -14.48 7.76 0.48
N GLN A 125 -15.54 6.97 0.26
CA GLN A 125 -16.63 6.82 1.22
C GLN A 125 -16.11 6.24 2.55
N LEU A 126 -15.24 5.24 2.50
CA LEU A 126 -14.63 4.67 3.70
C LEU A 126 -13.80 5.70 4.46
N LEU A 127 -12.92 6.43 3.77
CA LEU A 127 -12.12 7.50 4.38
C LEU A 127 -13.02 8.55 5.03
N ASN A 128 -14.07 9.02 4.35
CA ASN A 128 -14.99 10.05 4.88
C ASN A 128 -15.83 9.58 6.07
N SER A 129 -16.10 8.28 6.19
CA SER A 129 -16.79 7.72 7.36
C SER A 129 -15.92 7.61 8.62
N ALA A 130 -14.59 7.69 8.47
CA ALA A 130 -13.66 7.66 9.59
C ALA A 130 -13.51 9.06 10.22
N LYS A 131 -13.46 9.08 11.56
CA LYS A 131 -13.14 10.27 12.36
C LYS A 131 -11.64 10.52 12.39
N SER A 132 -10.84 9.46 12.46
CA SER A 132 -9.39 9.56 12.40
C SER A 132 -8.89 9.80 10.97
N ASP A 133 -7.64 10.24 10.84
CA ASP A 133 -6.98 10.36 9.55
C ASP A 133 -6.47 9.00 9.07
N TYR A 134 -6.95 8.60 7.89
CA TYR A 134 -6.54 7.38 7.21
C TYR A 134 -5.88 7.72 5.87
N VAL A 135 -4.99 6.83 5.46
CA VAL A 135 -4.39 6.81 4.14
C VAL A 135 -4.86 5.57 3.38
N ALA A 136 -5.24 5.78 2.13
CA ALA A 136 -5.49 4.73 1.17
C ALA A 136 -4.30 4.60 0.23
N PHE A 137 -3.97 3.37 -0.17
CA PHE A 137 -2.90 3.14 -1.13
C PHE A 137 -3.13 1.93 -2.03
N TYR A 138 -2.57 2.02 -3.23
CA TYR A 138 -2.61 1.00 -4.28
C TYR A 138 -1.20 0.72 -4.78
N ASN A 139 -0.85 -0.56 -4.93
CA ASN A 139 0.42 -1.02 -5.48
C ASN A 139 0.14 -1.65 -6.85
N CYS A 140 0.38 -0.93 -7.95
CA CYS A 140 0.02 -1.38 -9.29
C CYS A 140 1.06 -2.36 -9.85
N GLY A 141 0.69 -3.63 -9.96
CA GLY A 141 1.51 -4.71 -10.50
C GLY A 141 2.72 -5.12 -9.65
N PRO A 142 3.45 -6.18 -10.06
CA PRO A 142 4.60 -6.69 -9.31
C PRO A 142 5.70 -5.64 -9.10
N ASN A 143 5.96 -4.82 -10.12
CA ASN A 143 6.93 -3.72 -10.03
C ASN A 143 6.45 -2.58 -9.14
N GLY A 144 5.12 -2.41 -8.96
CA GLY A 144 4.56 -1.51 -7.95
C GLY A 144 4.68 -2.01 -6.51
N GLY A 145 5.21 -3.23 -6.30
CA GLY A 145 5.37 -3.83 -4.98
C GLY A 145 4.13 -4.59 -4.49
N CYS A 146 3.24 -5.04 -5.38
CA CYS A 146 2.10 -5.84 -4.97
C CYS A 146 2.51 -7.26 -4.55
N SER A 147 1.87 -7.79 -3.50
CA SER A 147 2.05 -9.19 -3.07
C SER A 147 0.97 -10.14 -3.59
N ARG A 148 -0.12 -9.60 -4.15
CA ARG A 148 -1.31 -10.35 -4.59
C ARG A 148 -1.81 -9.76 -5.91
N LEU A 149 -2.36 -10.61 -6.78
CA LEU A 149 -2.75 -10.24 -8.14
C LEU A 149 -4.22 -9.82 -8.27
N HIS A 150 -5.11 -10.30 -7.42
CA HIS A 150 -6.48 -9.79 -7.38
C HIS A 150 -6.46 -8.31 -6.96
N LYS A 151 -7.11 -7.45 -7.74
CA LYS A 151 -7.17 -6.00 -7.55
C LYS A 151 -7.72 -5.64 -6.16
N HIS A 152 -6.93 -4.87 -5.42
CA HIS A 152 -7.29 -4.38 -4.09
C HIS A 152 -6.57 -3.09 -3.74
N LEU A 153 -7.26 -2.22 -3.00
CA LEU A 153 -6.68 -1.10 -2.28
C LEU A 153 -6.43 -1.49 -0.82
N GLN A 154 -5.55 -0.74 -0.17
CA GLN A 154 -5.27 -0.89 1.25
C GLN A 154 -5.57 0.41 1.97
N VAL A 155 -6.09 0.31 3.20
CA VAL A 155 -6.45 1.47 4.03
C VAL A 155 -5.93 1.24 5.44
N MET A 156 -5.28 2.24 6.02
CA MET A 156 -4.79 2.20 7.40
C MET A 156 -4.65 3.62 7.96
N PRO A 157 -4.50 3.81 9.29
CA PRO A 157 -4.19 5.11 9.87
C PRO A 157 -3.00 5.77 9.15
N LEU A 158 -3.13 7.07 8.89
CA LEU A 158 -2.08 7.85 8.23
C LEU A 158 -0.82 7.87 9.12
N PRO A 159 0.32 7.35 8.65
CA PRO A 159 1.57 7.46 9.39
C PRO A 159 2.01 8.91 9.52
N GLU A 160 2.45 9.29 10.71
CA GLU A 160 3.09 10.58 10.94
C GLU A 160 4.46 10.65 10.26
N ASN A 161 4.92 11.86 9.92
CA ASN A 161 6.29 12.13 9.47
C ASN A 161 6.76 11.28 8.26
N SER A 162 5.83 10.89 7.36
CA SER A 162 6.19 10.33 6.06
C SER A 162 6.80 11.41 5.14
N PHE A 163 7.42 11.00 4.03
CA PHE A 163 7.92 11.97 3.03
C PHE A 163 6.82 12.86 2.45
N ALA A 164 5.56 12.40 2.45
CA ALA A 164 4.41 13.15 1.99
C ALA A 164 3.79 14.06 3.07
N ALA A 165 4.31 14.08 4.31
CA ALA A 165 3.70 14.84 5.42
C ALA A 165 3.64 16.35 5.15
N PHE A 166 4.54 16.90 4.33
CA PHE A 166 4.45 18.30 3.89
C PHE A 166 3.12 18.57 3.17
N LEU A 167 2.45 17.58 2.57
CA LEU A 167 1.15 17.72 1.90
C LEU A 167 -0.03 17.99 2.86
N ASP A 168 0.18 17.84 4.17
CA ASP A 168 -0.84 18.16 5.18
C ASP A 168 -0.80 19.63 5.63
N SER A 169 0.28 20.38 5.32
CA SER A 169 0.44 21.80 5.68
C SER A 169 0.88 22.64 4.48
N THR A 170 0.44 23.88 4.33
CA THR A 170 0.88 24.76 3.23
C THR A 170 2.25 25.39 3.46
N ASP A 171 2.74 25.35 4.70
CA ASP A 171 3.92 26.12 5.13
C ASP A 171 5.19 25.26 5.18
N GLU A 172 5.04 23.94 5.02
CA GLU A 172 6.15 23.00 5.00
C GLU A 172 6.77 22.90 3.59
N PRO A 173 8.10 22.95 3.47
CA PRO A 173 8.76 22.78 2.17
C PRO A 173 8.56 21.35 1.63
N GLU A 174 8.51 21.21 0.30
CA GLU A 174 8.44 19.89 -0.33
C GLU A 174 9.66 19.03 0.05
N THR A 175 9.39 17.81 0.50
CA THR A 175 10.42 16.79 0.71
C THR A 175 11.09 16.42 -0.60
N LYS A 176 12.41 16.60 -0.68
CA LYS A 176 13.20 16.27 -1.88
C LYS A 176 13.50 14.78 -1.93
N VAL A 177 12.65 14.03 -2.63
CA VAL A 177 12.82 12.59 -2.87
C VAL A 177 13.67 12.29 -4.12
N PRO A 178 14.40 11.15 -4.17
CA PRO A 178 15.35 10.81 -5.25
C PRO A 178 14.67 10.16 -6.48
N PHE A 179 13.34 10.16 -6.53
CA PHE A 179 12.53 9.56 -7.57
C PHE A 179 11.41 10.51 -8.01
N GLN A 180 10.83 10.25 -9.19
CA GLN A 180 9.68 10.96 -9.72
C GLN A 180 8.45 10.62 -8.90
N TRP A 181 7.68 11.64 -8.56
CA TRP A 181 6.35 11.52 -7.99
C TRP A 181 5.53 12.72 -8.44
N PHE A 182 4.22 12.54 -8.54
CA PHE A 182 3.30 13.59 -8.94
C PHE A 182 2.21 13.65 -7.89
N TYR A 183 1.88 14.84 -7.43
CA TYR A 183 0.92 14.99 -6.35
C TYR A 183 -0.06 16.13 -6.60
N ARG A 184 -1.21 16.05 -5.94
CA ARG A 184 -2.24 17.08 -5.93
C ARG A 184 -2.79 17.23 -4.53
N ARG A 185 -2.90 18.47 -4.05
CA ARG A 185 -3.72 18.81 -2.88
C ARG A 185 -5.15 19.05 -3.31
N PHE A 186 -6.08 18.69 -2.45
CA PHE A 186 -7.50 18.87 -2.63
C PHE A 186 -8.03 19.96 -1.70
N GLY A 187 -9.05 20.69 -2.17
CA GLY A 187 -9.84 21.58 -1.33
C GLY A 187 -10.92 20.81 -0.56
N SER A 188 -11.75 21.53 0.19
CA SER A 188 -12.83 20.96 1.02
C SER A 188 -13.92 20.25 0.22
N ASP A 189 -14.14 20.62 -1.04
CA ASP A 189 -15.26 20.14 -1.86
C ASP A 189 -14.79 19.15 -2.94
N LEU A 190 -14.12 18.07 -2.52
CA LEU A 190 -13.67 17.01 -3.44
C LEU A 190 -14.78 15.99 -3.70
N SER A 191 -15.25 15.93 -4.95
CA SER A 191 -16.15 14.86 -5.41
C SER A 191 -15.37 13.61 -5.82
N PRO A 192 -15.98 12.39 -5.76
CA PRO A 192 -15.37 11.18 -6.28
C PRO A 192 -14.93 11.29 -7.75
N ALA A 193 -15.72 11.97 -8.58
CA ALA A 193 -15.38 12.22 -9.98
C ALA A 193 -14.12 13.11 -10.13
N ALA A 194 -13.98 14.14 -9.29
CA ALA A 194 -12.79 14.99 -9.28
C ALA A 194 -11.55 14.23 -8.75
N LEU A 195 -11.72 13.34 -7.76
CA LEU A 195 -10.68 12.45 -7.26
C LEU A 195 -10.19 11.50 -8.38
N PHE A 196 -11.11 10.93 -9.16
CA PHE A 196 -10.77 10.08 -10.30
C PHE A 196 -10.11 10.85 -11.45
N ALA A 197 -10.58 12.06 -11.75
CA ALA A 197 -9.92 12.94 -12.73
C ALA A 197 -8.47 13.24 -12.33
N ALA A 198 -8.25 13.58 -11.04
CA ALA A 198 -6.90 13.81 -10.52
C ALA A 198 -6.01 12.57 -10.64
N TYR A 199 -6.52 11.38 -10.30
CA TYR A 199 -5.77 10.14 -10.47
C TYR A 199 -5.35 9.92 -11.93
N LYS A 200 -6.26 10.10 -12.90
CA LYS A 200 -5.95 9.93 -14.33
C LYS A 200 -4.85 10.89 -14.78
N GLU A 201 -4.96 12.17 -14.42
CA GLU A 201 -3.97 13.19 -14.80
C GLU A 201 -2.60 12.88 -14.19
N LEU A 202 -2.53 12.48 -12.91
CA LEU A 202 -1.27 12.11 -12.26
C LEU A 202 -0.69 10.79 -12.82
N LEU A 203 -1.54 9.83 -13.19
CA LEU A 203 -1.10 8.60 -13.86
C LEU A 203 -0.57 8.88 -15.27
N GLU A 204 -1.16 9.82 -16.00
CA GLU A 204 -0.63 10.27 -17.30
C GLU A 204 0.77 10.86 -17.15
N GLU A 205 1.00 11.72 -16.16
CA GLU A 205 2.34 12.24 -15.84
C GLU A 205 3.33 11.13 -15.45
N ALA A 206 2.91 10.19 -14.60
CA ALA A 206 3.71 9.04 -14.21
C ALA A 206 4.09 8.17 -15.42
N THR A 207 3.16 7.97 -16.34
CA THR A 207 3.35 7.15 -17.56
C THR A 207 4.35 7.80 -18.50
N LYS A 208 4.38 9.14 -18.63
CA LYS A 208 5.33 9.86 -19.49
C LYS A 208 6.79 9.62 -19.10
N VAL A 209 7.07 9.42 -17.82
CA VAL A 209 8.44 9.24 -17.30
C VAL A 209 8.81 7.78 -16.99
N ALA A 210 7.85 6.86 -17.08
CA ALA A 210 8.00 5.45 -16.69
C ALA A 210 9.06 4.65 -17.47
N GLY A 211 9.46 5.14 -18.65
CA GLY A 211 10.22 4.37 -19.63
C GLY A 211 9.38 3.28 -20.30
N ASP A 212 10.02 2.30 -20.93
CA ASP A 212 9.31 1.17 -21.52
C ASP A 212 8.93 0.15 -20.43
N TYR A 213 7.66 0.17 -20.06
CA TYR A 213 7.03 -0.81 -19.17
C TYR A 213 6.17 -1.84 -19.92
N THR A 214 6.04 -1.69 -21.25
CA THR A 214 5.10 -2.47 -22.06
C THR A 214 5.66 -3.82 -22.48
N THR A 215 6.99 -3.93 -22.57
CA THR A 215 7.68 -5.18 -22.88
C THR A 215 7.34 -6.26 -21.85
N GLY A 216 6.58 -7.29 -22.28
CA GLY A 216 6.15 -8.40 -21.44
C GLY A 216 4.96 -8.09 -20.50
N ALA A 217 4.34 -6.91 -20.63
CA ALA A 217 3.19 -6.54 -19.83
C ALA A 217 1.93 -7.34 -20.25
N PRO A 218 1.12 -7.85 -19.29
CA PRO A 218 -0.16 -8.46 -19.61
C PRO A 218 -1.11 -7.49 -20.33
N PRO A 219 -2.06 -7.98 -21.14
CA PRO A 219 -3.11 -7.14 -21.72
C PRO A 219 -3.85 -6.34 -20.64
N GLY A 220 -4.05 -5.04 -20.88
CA GLY A 220 -4.72 -4.12 -19.95
C GLY A 220 -3.82 -3.59 -18.82
N ALA A 221 -2.55 -3.98 -18.75
CA ALA A 221 -1.62 -3.44 -17.78
C ALA A 221 -1.27 -1.97 -18.08
N VAL A 222 -1.26 -1.15 -17.03
CA VAL A 222 -0.75 0.22 -17.07
C VAL A 222 0.68 0.28 -16.53
N CYS A 223 1.31 1.46 -16.62
CA CYS A 223 2.60 1.71 -15.99
C CYS A 223 2.58 1.24 -14.52
N PRO A 224 3.53 0.43 -14.04
CA PRO A 224 3.62 0.12 -12.62
C PRO A 224 3.78 1.41 -11.81
N HIS A 225 2.95 1.57 -10.79
CA HIS A 225 2.92 2.79 -9.99
C HIS A 225 2.37 2.53 -8.59
N ASN A 226 2.69 3.43 -7.66
CA ASN A 226 1.98 3.53 -6.39
C ASN A 226 0.99 4.69 -6.45
N VAL A 227 -0.20 4.47 -5.90
CA VAL A 227 -1.13 5.55 -5.55
C VAL A 227 -1.18 5.62 -4.03
N ILE A 228 -1.12 6.82 -3.47
CA ILE A 228 -1.33 7.11 -2.06
C ILE A 228 -2.26 8.30 -1.98
N PHE A 229 -3.35 8.20 -1.23
CA PHE A 229 -4.22 9.36 -1.06
C PHE A 229 -4.91 9.39 0.30
N THR A 230 -5.24 10.60 0.72
CA THR A 230 -6.00 10.92 1.92
C THR A 230 -7.21 11.77 1.51
N LYS A 231 -7.93 12.32 2.49
CA LYS A 231 -8.95 13.35 2.24
C LYS A 231 -8.38 14.64 1.62
N ARG A 232 -7.08 14.86 1.78
CA ARG A 232 -6.43 16.17 1.54
C ARG A 232 -5.53 16.18 0.32
N TRP A 233 -5.02 15.03 -0.10
CA TRP A 233 -4.06 14.97 -1.19
C TRP A 233 -3.98 13.58 -1.81
N MET A 234 -3.41 13.51 -3.01
CA MET A 234 -3.05 12.28 -3.71
C MET A 234 -1.62 12.38 -4.25
N VAL A 235 -0.90 11.28 -4.20
CA VAL A 235 0.42 11.05 -4.80
C VAL A 235 0.30 9.86 -5.76
N VAL A 236 0.82 10.01 -6.97
CA VAL A 236 1.09 8.91 -7.91
C VAL A 236 2.58 8.88 -8.23
N LEU A 237 3.18 7.71 -8.07
CA LEU A 237 4.61 7.51 -8.20
C LEU A 237 4.89 6.35 -9.17
N PRO A 238 5.56 6.57 -10.31
CA PRO A 238 5.94 5.49 -11.22
C PRO A 238 7.05 4.62 -10.62
N ARG A 239 6.92 3.30 -10.78
CA ARG A 239 7.78 2.28 -10.17
C ARG A 239 8.51 1.45 -11.23
N ARG A 240 9.80 1.17 -10.98
CA ARG A 240 10.61 0.29 -11.83
C ARG A 240 10.64 -1.15 -11.34
N ARG A 241 10.60 -1.35 -10.03
CA ARG A 241 10.63 -2.68 -9.38
C ARG A 241 10.08 -2.61 -7.96
N GLY A 242 9.57 -3.75 -7.49
CA GLY A 242 9.00 -3.88 -6.15
C GLY A 242 10.05 -3.97 -5.03
N ALA A 243 11.25 -4.47 -5.35
CA ALA A 243 12.29 -4.77 -4.37
C ALA A 243 13.69 -4.75 -4.97
N ILE A 244 14.69 -4.40 -4.15
CA ILE A 244 16.12 -4.47 -4.47
C ILE A 244 16.59 -5.93 -4.41
N ASN A 245 16.17 -6.63 -3.35
CA ASN A 245 16.43 -8.04 -3.13
C ASN A 245 15.30 -8.66 -2.29
N LYS A 246 15.45 -9.92 -1.88
CA LYS A 246 14.43 -10.67 -1.14
C LYS A 246 14.05 -10.07 0.22
N GLU A 247 14.94 -9.28 0.81
CA GLU A 247 14.81 -8.70 2.16
C GLU A 247 14.58 -7.18 2.12
N ALA A 248 14.67 -6.56 0.94
CA ALA A 248 14.53 -5.11 0.75
C ALA A 248 13.49 -4.81 -0.35
N GLY A 249 12.21 -4.94 0.01
CA GLY A 249 11.08 -4.58 -0.83
C GLY A 249 10.21 -3.48 -0.23
N VAL A 250 9.60 -2.65 -1.08
CA VAL A 250 8.70 -1.57 -0.64
C VAL A 250 7.43 -1.52 -1.45
N ASN A 251 6.34 -1.28 -0.72
CA ASN A 251 5.04 -0.89 -1.25
C ASN A 251 4.95 0.64 -1.31
N SER A 252 3.74 1.16 -1.51
CA SER A 252 3.47 2.60 -1.52
C SER A 252 3.98 3.36 -0.29
N LEU A 253 3.78 2.83 0.92
CA LEU A 253 4.21 3.50 2.15
C LEU A 253 5.73 3.44 2.34
N GLY A 254 6.37 2.36 1.91
CA GLY A 254 7.83 2.27 1.92
C GLY A 254 8.49 3.28 1.00
N MET A 255 7.86 3.61 -0.14
CA MET A 255 8.30 4.74 -0.98
C MET A 255 8.12 6.10 -0.30
N LEU A 256 7.25 6.21 0.71
CA LEU A 256 7.10 7.41 1.56
C LEU A 256 7.96 7.37 2.83
N GLY A 257 8.93 6.45 2.90
CA GLY A 257 9.87 6.36 4.01
C GLY A 257 9.36 5.54 5.20
N VAL A 258 8.18 4.91 5.12
CA VAL A 258 7.61 4.09 6.20
C VAL A 258 7.67 2.61 5.82
N ILE A 259 8.65 1.90 6.37
CA ILE A 259 8.99 0.52 5.98
C ILE A 259 8.73 -0.42 7.16
N ALA A 260 7.78 -1.35 7.01
CA ALA A 260 7.54 -2.38 8.02
C ALA A 260 8.46 -3.59 7.78
N VAL A 261 9.13 -4.05 8.82
CA VAL A 261 10.13 -5.14 8.79
C VAL A 261 9.89 -6.14 9.91
N ALA A 262 10.29 -7.40 9.70
CA ALA A 262 10.13 -8.43 10.72
C ALA A 262 11.34 -8.50 11.67
N THR A 263 12.52 -8.07 11.21
CA THR A 263 13.78 -8.23 11.95
C THR A 263 14.68 -7.00 11.82
N THR A 264 15.56 -6.79 12.81
CA THR A 264 16.62 -5.77 12.72
C THR A 264 17.62 -6.07 11.59
N LYS A 265 17.79 -7.34 11.20
CA LYS A 265 18.65 -7.72 10.06
C LYS A 265 18.15 -7.15 8.73
N GLU A 266 16.84 -7.04 8.54
CA GLU A 266 16.27 -6.37 7.37
C GLU A 266 16.61 -4.87 7.38
N ILE A 267 16.57 -4.23 8.55
CA ILE A 267 16.99 -2.82 8.71
C ILE A 267 18.47 -2.66 8.36
N ASP A 268 19.34 -3.51 8.92
CA ASP A 268 20.78 -3.50 8.64
C ASP A 268 21.05 -3.69 7.14
N ASN A 269 20.29 -4.57 6.47
CA ASN A 269 20.37 -4.76 5.02
C ASN A 269 19.96 -3.51 4.25
N TRP A 270 18.86 -2.85 4.63
CA TRP A 270 18.43 -1.57 4.04
C TRP A 270 19.50 -0.49 4.18
N VAL A 271 20.05 -0.32 5.40
CA VAL A 271 21.11 0.67 5.67
C VAL A 271 22.37 0.36 4.84
N ARG A 272 22.77 -0.91 4.74
CA ARG A 272 23.93 -1.34 3.95
C ARG A 272 23.78 -1.08 2.45
N LEU A 273 22.56 -1.19 1.92
CA LEU A 273 22.26 -0.91 0.51
C LEU A 273 22.23 0.60 0.20
N GLY A 274 22.06 1.45 1.21
CA GLY A 274 21.77 2.87 1.06
C GLY A 274 20.27 3.10 0.84
N LEU A 275 19.62 3.86 1.72
CA LEU A 275 18.17 4.00 1.74
C LEU A 275 17.68 4.84 0.57
N THR A 276 18.28 6.01 0.38
CA THR A 276 17.95 6.96 -0.69
C THR A 276 18.29 6.38 -2.07
N GLU A 277 19.45 5.75 -2.21
CA GLU A 277 19.87 5.06 -3.44
C GLU A 277 18.89 3.94 -3.80
N SER A 278 18.53 3.11 -2.82
CA SER A 278 17.56 2.04 -3.02
C SER A 278 16.21 2.58 -3.48
N LEU A 279 15.66 3.62 -2.84
CA LEU A 279 14.39 4.19 -3.30
C LEU A 279 14.48 4.81 -4.71
N SER A 280 15.63 5.40 -5.07
CA SER A 280 15.89 5.89 -6.44
C SER A 280 15.88 4.75 -7.45
N GLU A 281 16.45 3.59 -7.10
CA GLU A 281 16.45 2.38 -7.93
C GLU A 281 15.05 1.76 -8.07
N LEU A 282 14.21 1.84 -7.04
CA LEU A 282 12.87 1.26 -7.00
C LEU A 282 11.82 2.12 -7.71
N GLY A 283 11.95 3.44 -7.61
CA GLY A 283 11.19 4.42 -8.38
C GLY A 283 11.82 4.72 -9.73
N VAL A 284 11.21 5.63 -10.49
CA VAL A 284 11.90 6.27 -11.63
C VAL A 284 12.78 7.39 -11.06
N PRO A 285 14.10 7.41 -11.26
CA PRO A 285 14.95 8.46 -10.69
C PRO A 285 14.61 9.85 -11.27
N LYS A 286 14.73 10.90 -10.46
CA LYS A 286 14.84 12.27 -11.00
C LYS A 286 16.20 12.35 -11.70
N GLY A 287 16.24 12.70 -12.99
CA GLY A 287 17.49 12.83 -13.72
C GLY A 287 18.46 13.74 -12.96
N ILE A 288 19.72 13.32 -12.82
CA ILE A 288 20.81 14.12 -12.26
C ILE A 288 21.10 15.29 -13.20
#